data_AF-A0A924VJ85-F1
#
_entry.id   AF-A0A924VJ85-F1
#
_cell.length_a   1.000
_cell.length_b   1.000
_cell.length_c   1.000
_cell.angle_alpha   90.00
_cell.angle_beta   90.00
_cell.angle_gamma   90.00
#
_symmetry.space_group_name_H-M   'P 1'
#
loop_
_entity.id
_entity.type
_entity.pdbx_description
1 polymer ?
#
loop_
_entity_poly.entity_id
_entity_poly.type
_entity_poly.pdbx_seq_one_letter_code
_entity_poly.pdbx_strand_id
1 'polypeptide(L)'
;MIAVVAETVAIVAMVVVMLQLHLPQYVVPLVAVIVGAHFFIFIRRGDHVVHLIAGIAGVAVGLLGVALTASAMLEPVVARGIVGCSFAVITTYYGCYFLTWRYTETDNGETR
;
A
#
# COMPACT_ATOMS: atom_id res chain seq x y z
N MET A 1 12.65 9.88 2.43
CA MET A 1 13.88 9.07 2.45
C MET A 1 13.84 8.05 3.58
N ILE A 2 13.95 8.42 4.86
CA ILE A 2 13.95 7.45 5.98
C ILE A 2 12.73 6.51 5.97
N ALA A 3 11.52 7.05 5.78
CA ALA A 3 10.29 6.25 5.74
C ALA A 3 10.29 5.16 4.64
N VAL A 4 10.79 5.49 3.45
CA VAL A 4 10.86 4.57 2.29
C VAL A 4 11.91 3.49 2.53
N VAL A 5 13.04 3.85 3.13
CA VAL A 5 14.07 2.87 3.53
C VAL A 5 13.51 1.91 4.58
N ALA A 6 12.83 2.43 5.61
CA ALA A 6 12.21 1.61 6.64
C ALA A 6 11.14 0.67 6.07
N GLU A 7 10.31 1.16 5.17
CA GLU A 7 9.32 0.35 4.43
C GLU A 7 9.98 -0.76 3.61
N THR A 8 11.02 -0.44 2.84
CA THR A 8 11.76 -1.42 2.03
C THR A 8 12.35 -2.51 2.91
N VAL A 9 12.98 -2.14 4.03
CA VAL A 9 13.51 -3.10 5.01
C VAL A 9 12.39 -3.96 5.60
N ALA A 10 11.25 -3.36 5.96
CA ALA A 10 10.10 -4.08 6.49
C ALA A 10 9.54 -5.09 5.48
N ILE A 11 9.42 -4.71 4.20
CA ILE A 11 8.98 -5.59 3.12
C ILE A 11 9.96 -6.77 2.95
N VAL A 12 11.26 -6.49 2.85
CA VAL A 12 12.28 -7.55 2.66
C VAL A 12 12.29 -8.50 3.86
N ALA A 13 12.28 -7.97 5.08
CA ALA A 13 12.22 -8.77 6.30
C ALA A 13 10.96 -9.64 6.33
N MET A 14 9.79 -9.06 6.00
CA MET A 14 8.52 -9.79 5.93
C MET A 14 8.57 -10.92 4.90
N VAL A 15 9.08 -10.67 3.70
CA VAL A 15 9.21 -11.68 2.65
C VAL A 15 10.11 -12.82 3.13
N VAL A 16 11.28 -12.52 3.70
CA VAL A 16 12.19 -13.53 4.23
C VAL A 16 11.51 -14.36 5.32
N VAL A 17 10.82 -13.74 6.27
CA VAL A 17 10.11 -14.44 7.36
C VAL A 17 9.00 -15.34 6.79
N MET A 18 8.19 -14.85 5.86
CA MET A 18 7.11 -15.66 5.25
C MET A 18 7.66 -16.86 4.48
N LEU A 19 8.79 -16.70 3.79
CA LEU A 19 9.45 -17.82 3.09
C LEU A 19 10.03 -18.84 4.09
N GLN A 20 10.65 -18.39 5.17
CA GLN A 20 11.17 -19.27 6.23
C GLN A 20 10.05 -20.04 6.94
N LEU A 21 8.88 -19.42 7.11
CA LEU A 21 7.70 -20.06 7.70
C LEU A 21 6.92 -20.95 6.72
N HIS A 22 7.33 -21.05 5.45
CA HIS A 22 6.61 -21.77 4.40
C HIS A 22 5.18 -21.24 4.18
N LEU A 23 5.02 -19.92 4.29
CA LEU A 23 3.76 -19.20 4.15
C LEU A 23 3.77 -18.17 2.99
N PRO A 24 4.25 -18.54 1.78
CA PRO A 24 4.41 -17.59 0.67
C PRO A 24 3.08 -16.95 0.21
N GLN A 25 1.94 -17.58 0.50
CA GLN A 25 0.62 -17.07 0.16
C GLN A 25 0.28 -15.73 0.83
N TYR A 26 0.91 -15.42 1.97
CA TYR A 26 0.64 -14.18 2.72
C TYR A 26 1.52 -13.00 2.28
N VAL A 27 2.53 -13.21 1.44
CA VAL A 27 3.48 -12.16 1.05
C VAL A 27 2.77 -10.95 0.42
N VAL A 28 1.98 -11.17 -0.63
CA VAL A 28 1.30 -10.07 -1.34
C VAL A 28 0.31 -9.33 -0.42
N PRO A 29 -0.60 -10.01 0.32
CA PRO A 29 -1.45 -9.36 1.32
C PRO A 29 -0.70 -8.51 2.35
N LEU A 30 0.38 -9.04 2.93
CA LEU A 30 1.13 -8.34 3.97
C LEU A 30 1.93 -7.15 3.42
N VAL A 31 2.48 -7.27 2.20
CA VAL A 31 3.11 -6.14 1.51
C VAL A 31 2.08 -5.03 1.27
N ALA A 32 0.87 -5.36 0.84
CA ALA A 32 -0.20 -4.37 0.68
C ALA A 32 -0.55 -3.65 2.00
N VAL A 33 -0.55 -4.35 3.14
CA VAL A 33 -0.72 -3.71 4.46
C VAL A 33 0.42 -2.73 4.76
N ILE A 34 1.67 -3.14 4.54
CA ILE A 34 2.85 -2.30 4.82
C ILE A 34 2.84 -1.04 3.95
N VAL A 35 2.64 -1.20 2.63
CA VAL A 35 2.63 -0.08 1.69
C VAL A 35 1.40 0.81 1.93
N GLY A 36 0.24 0.22 2.26
CA GLY A 36 -0.94 0.98 2.65
C GLY A 36 -0.68 1.85 3.88
N ALA A 37 -0.06 1.27 4.92
CA ALA A 37 0.31 2.00 6.12
C ALA A 37 1.32 3.14 5.86
N HIS A 38 2.17 3.00 4.84
CA HIS A 38 3.13 4.04 4.46
C HIS A 38 2.43 5.36 4.09
N PHE A 39 1.25 5.33 3.48
CA PHE A 39 0.51 6.56 3.13
C PHE A 39 0.18 7.42 4.35
N PHE A 40 0.02 6.81 5.53
CA PHE A 40 -0.28 7.56 6.75
C PHE A 40 0.85 8.49 7.20
N ILE A 41 2.09 8.23 6.79
CA ILE A 41 3.24 9.10 7.06
C ILE A 41 3.06 10.47 6.41
N PHE A 42 2.32 10.53 5.30
CA PHE A 42 2.04 11.77 4.58
C PHE A 42 0.79 12.50 5.08
N ILE A 43 0.05 11.98 6.07
CA ILE A 43 -1.09 12.71 6.67
C ILE A 43 -0.65 14.03 7.31
N ARG A 44 0.63 14.35 7.50
CA ARG A 44 1.04 15.69 7.97
C ARG A 44 1.58 16.62 6.88
N ARG A 45 1.53 16.22 5.61
CA ARG A 45 2.09 16.97 4.48
C ARG A 45 1.10 17.00 3.31
N GLY A 46 0.46 18.14 3.07
CA GLY A 46 -0.44 18.33 1.92
C GLY A 46 -1.89 17.93 2.19
N ASP A 47 -2.60 17.48 1.14
CA ASP A 47 -4.02 17.11 1.22
C ASP A 47 -4.21 15.81 2.03
N HIS A 48 -4.45 16.01 3.32
CA HIS A 48 -4.62 14.99 4.34
C HIS A 48 -5.66 13.92 4.00
N VAL A 49 -6.69 14.28 3.22
CA VAL A 49 -7.82 13.40 2.91
C VAL A 49 -7.40 12.29 1.97
N VAL A 50 -6.64 12.60 0.93
CA VAL A 50 -6.22 11.59 -0.06
C VAL A 50 -5.23 10.60 0.55
N HIS A 51 -4.28 11.09 1.37
CA HIS A 51 -3.36 10.24 2.13
C HIS A 51 -4.10 9.29 3.08
N LEU A 52 -5.13 9.79 3.77
CA LEU A 52 -5.93 9.00 4.69
C LEU A 52 -6.75 7.93 3.95
N ILE A 53 -7.42 8.29 2.85
CA ILE A 53 -8.24 7.35 2.07
C ILE A 53 -7.35 6.26 1.46
N ALA A 54 -6.24 6.63 0.81
CA ALA A 54 -5.32 5.67 0.20
C ALA A 54 -4.71 4.73 1.27
N GLY A 55 -4.37 5.27 2.44
CA GLY A 55 -3.87 4.47 3.56
C GLY A 55 -4.90 3.48 4.10
N ILE A 56 -6.12 3.95 4.40
CA ILE A 56 -7.21 3.08 4.88
C ILE A 56 -7.54 2.00 3.84
N ALA A 57 -7.72 2.39 2.57
CA ALA A 57 -8.05 1.47 1.50
C ALA A 57 -6.94 0.41 1.30
N GLY A 58 -5.67 0.85 1.28
CA GLY A 58 -4.53 -0.05 1.14
C GLY A 58 -4.43 -1.07 2.28
N VAL A 59 -4.54 -0.61 3.53
CA VAL A 59 -4.54 -1.49 4.71
C VAL A 59 -5.74 -2.43 4.70
N ALA A 60 -6.95 -1.93 4.39
CA ALA A 60 -8.16 -2.74 4.35
C ALA A 60 -8.08 -3.85 3.30
N VAL A 61 -7.60 -3.54 2.09
CA VAL A 61 -7.37 -4.53 1.02
C VAL A 61 -6.34 -5.56 1.43
N GLY A 62 -5.23 -5.15 2.04
CA GLY A 62 -4.21 -6.07 2.53
C GLY A 62 -4.74 -7.00 3.62
N LEU A 63 -5.45 -6.47 4.63
CA LEU A 63 -6.06 -7.25 5.70
C LEU A 63 -7.16 -8.19 5.19
N LEU A 64 -7.98 -7.75 4.23
CA LEU A 64 -8.95 -8.60 3.55
C LEU A 64 -8.25 -9.76 2.85
N GLY A 65 -7.14 -9.49 2.16
CA GLY A 65 -6.31 -10.52 1.53
C GLY A 65 -5.77 -11.55 2.54
N VAL A 66 -5.30 -11.09 3.69
CA VAL A 66 -4.86 -11.97 4.78
C VAL A 66 -6.02 -12.83 5.28
N ALA A 67 -7.17 -12.22 5.54
CA ALA A 67 -8.35 -12.92 6.03
C ALA A 67 -8.86 -13.97 5.04
N LEU A 68 -8.98 -13.63 3.75
CA LEU A 68 -9.40 -14.56 2.69
C LEU A 68 -8.42 -15.72 2.51
N THR A 69 -7.12 -15.45 2.65
CA THR A 69 -6.09 -16.48 2.58
C THR A 69 -6.13 -17.40 3.81
N ALA A 70 -6.32 -16.82 5.01
CA ALA A 70 -6.38 -17.57 6.27
C ALA A 70 -7.67 -18.39 6.42
N SER A 71 -8.79 -17.90 5.91
CA SER A 71 -10.08 -18.61 5.96
C SER A 71 -10.20 -19.72 4.91
N ALA A 72 -9.22 -19.86 4.01
CA ALA A 72 -9.24 -20.79 2.88
C ALA A 72 -10.51 -20.67 2.01
N MET A 73 -11.18 -19.51 2.03
CA MET A 73 -12.39 -19.27 1.25
C MET A 73 -12.13 -19.16 -0.25
N LEU A 74 -10.90 -18.80 -0.62
CA LEU A 74 -10.45 -18.67 -2.01
C LEU A 74 -9.11 -19.37 -2.18
N GLU A 75 -8.83 -19.81 -3.40
CA GLU A 75 -7.49 -20.24 -3.75
C GLU A 75 -6.49 -19.10 -3.51
N PRO A 76 -5.30 -19.38 -2.96
CA PRO A 76 -4.30 -18.36 -2.67
C PRO A 76 -3.94 -17.48 -3.88
N VAL A 77 -3.97 -18.04 -5.09
CA VAL A 77 -3.70 -17.29 -6.32
C VAL A 77 -4.76 -16.22 -6.58
N VAL A 78 -6.03 -16.52 -6.32
CA VAL A 78 -7.16 -15.60 -6.50
C VAL A 78 -7.11 -14.50 -5.46
N ALA A 79 -6.87 -14.84 -4.19
CA ALA A 79 -6.73 -13.85 -3.11
C ALA A 79 -5.58 -12.87 -3.39
N ARG A 80 -4.41 -13.38 -3.83
CA ARG A 80 -3.28 -12.53 -4.25
C ARG A 80 -3.62 -11.66 -5.46
N GLY A 81 -4.35 -12.20 -6.44
CA GLY A 81 -4.79 -11.46 -7.62
C GLY A 81 -5.70 -10.29 -7.27
N ILE A 82 -6.71 -10.53 -6.43
CA ILE A 82 -7.62 -9.49 -5.93
C ILE A 82 -6.83 -8.38 -5.23
N VAL A 83 -5.98 -8.76 -4.26
CA VAL A 83 -5.16 -7.78 -3.52
C VAL A 83 -4.26 -7.00 -4.48
N GLY A 84 -3.51 -7.68 -5.34
CA GLY A 84 -2.58 -7.05 -6.27
C GLY A 84 -3.27 -6.07 -7.21
N CYS A 85 -4.39 -6.46 -7.82
CA CYS A 85 -5.17 -5.59 -8.70
C CYS A 85 -5.77 -4.41 -7.96
N SER A 86 -6.40 -4.62 -6.80
CA SER A 86 -6.94 -3.54 -5.97
C SER A 86 -5.85 -2.55 -5.55
N PHE A 87 -4.69 -3.06 -5.15
CA PHE A 87 -3.58 -2.22 -4.72
C PHE A 87 -2.94 -1.44 -5.88
N ALA A 88 -2.86 -2.03 -7.08
CA ALA A 88 -2.44 -1.34 -8.29
C ALA A 88 -3.36 -0.17 -8.63
N VAL A 89 -4.68 -0.33 -8.47
CA VAL A 89 -5.64 0.76 -8.68
C VAL A 89 -5.44 1.89 -7.66
N ILE A 90 -5.32 1.55 -6.37
CA ILE A 90 -5.12 2.54 -5.29
C ILE A 90 -3.85 3.35 -5.53
N THR A 91 -2.73 2.66 -5.80
CA THR A 91 -1.43 3.30 -6.00
C THR A 91 -1.38 4.14 -7.28
N THR A 92 -1.99 3.67 -8.37
CA THR A 92 -2.10 4.44 -9.62
C THR A 92 -2.93 5.70 -9.42
N TYR A 93 -4.11 5.58 -8.79
CA TYR A 93 -4.96 6.72 -8.51
C TYR A 93 -4.24 7.75 -7.63
N TYR A 94 -3.57 7.30 -6.58
CA TYR A 94 -2.78 8.15 -5.69
C TYR A 94 -1.63 8.84 -6.44
N GLY A 95 -0.89 8.12 -7.29
CA GLY A 95 0.19 8.68 -8.10
C GLY A 95 -0.30 9.74 -9.09
N CYS A 96 -1.40 9.47 -9.80
CA CYS A 96 -2.03 10.44 -10.69
C CYS A 96 -2.47 11.70 -9.93
N TYR A 97 -3.14 11.53 -8.78
CA TYR A 97 -3.55 12.66 -7.94
C TYR A 97 -2.34 13.49 -7.49
N PHE A 98 -1.28 12.84 -7.00
CA PHE A 98 -0.07 13.51 -6.53
C PHE A 98 0.60 14.32 -7.65
N LEU A 99 0.70 13.77 -8.86
CA LEU A 99 1.21 14.48 -10.02
C LEU A 99 0.34 15.69 -10.36
N THR A 100 -0.99 15.53 -10.42
CA THR A 100 -1.90 16.65 -10.71
C THR A 100 -1.81 17.75 -9.66
N TRP A 101 -1.79 17.40 -8.37
CA TRP A 101 -1.65 18.36 -7.28
C TRP A 101 -0.33 19.14 -7.39
N ARG A 102 0.79 18.43 -7.61
CA ARG A 102 2.11 19.04 -7.85
C ARG A 102 2.10 20.00 -9.04
N TYR A 103 1.49 19.61 -10.16
CA TYR A 103 1.38 20.46 -11.35
C TYR A 103 0.56 21.73 -11.07
N THR A 104 -0.60 21.60 -10.41
CA THR A 104 -1.45 22.75 -10.06
C THR A 104 -0.76 23.69 -9.05
N GLU A 105 -0.03 23.15 -8.08
CA GLU A 105 0.73 23.96 -7.11
C GLU A 105 1.85 24.76 -7.78
N THR A 106 2.55 24.16 -8.75
CA THR A 106 3.58 24.88 -9.53
C THR A 106 3.04 25.96 -10.47
N ASP A 107 1.84 25.77 -11.03
CA ASP A 107 1.23 26.71 -11.98
C ASP A 107 0.62 27.94 -11.27
N ASN A 108 0.17 27.76 -10.03
CA ASN A 108 -0.35 28.84 -9.19
C ASN A 108 0.74 29.73 -8.56
N GLY A 109 2.02 29.50 -8.85
CA GLY A 109 3.14 30.32 -8.38
C GLY A 109 3.47 30.22 -6.89
N GLU A 110 2.72 29.42 -6.12
CA GLU A 110 2.98 29.19 -4.70
C GLU A 110 4.03 28.08 -4.52
N THR A 111 5.30 28.44 -4.72
CA THR A 111 6.41 27.62 -4.25
C THR A 111 6.57 27.84 -2.75
N ARG A 112 6.03 26.94 -1.92
CA ARG A 112 6.36 26.83 -0.49
C ARG A 112 7.45 25.80 -0.23
#